data_AF-A0A8T7LJM9-F1
#
_entry.id   AF-A0A8T7LJM9-F1
#
_cell.length_a   1.000
_cell.length_b   1.000
_cell.length_c   1.000
_cell.angle_alpha   90.00
_cell.angle_beta   90.00
_cell.angle_gamma   90.00
#
_symmetry.space_group_name_H-M   'P 1'
#
loop_
_entity.id
_entity.type
_entity.pdbx_description
1 polymer ?
#
loop_
_entity_poly.entity_id
_entity_poly.type
_entity_poly.pdbx_seq_one_letter_code
_entity_poly.pdbx_strand_id
1 'polypeptide(L)'
;MPIDPERDYTRQEQLDLDLPGLFAGGFLDEQGRLRLELQGVGCAAMALQTEQAGVPLPMFNRMLTTANEISLRRARELPEELVEELEKRGFPQIGGIVRAGIGACRDEQEYRGFVHWLILARNLMVLRDRERGASP
;
A
#
# COMPACT_ATOMS: atom_id res chain seq x y z
N MET A 1 5.79 -11.07 12.78
CA MET A 1 4.81 -12.17 12.87
C MET A 1 4.80 -12.90 11.53
N PRO A 2 4.90 -14.24 11.47
CA PRO A 2 4.71 -14.96 10.21
C PRO A 2 3.25 -14.83 9.76
N ILE A 3 3.02 -14.49 8.50
CA ILE A 3 1.66 -14.42 7.91
C ILE A 3 1.27 -15.83 7.45
N ASP A 4 0.19 -16.34 8.01
CA ASP A 4 -0.59 -17.48 7.52
C ASP A 4 -1.69 -17.00 6.56
N PRO A 5 -1.60 -17.27 5.24
CA PRO A 5 -2.57 -16.81 4.26
C PRO A 5 -3.90 -17.60 4.30
N GLU A 6 -3.98 -18.72 5.01
CA GLU A 6 -5.19 -19.56 5.10
C GLU A 6 -6.10 -19.21 6.28
N ARG A 7 -5.68 -18.22 7.08
CA ARG A 7 -6.37 -17.78 8.28
C ARG A 7 -6.99 -16.39 8.10
N ASP A 8 -8.14 -16.19 8.74
CA ASP A 8 -8.72 -14.86 8.92
C ASP A 8 -7.94 -14.01 9.94
N TYR A 9 -7.65 -12.77 9.57
CA TYR A 9 -7.01 -11.77 10.43
C TYR A 9 -8.04 -10.83 11.03
N THR A 10 -7.95 -10.64 12.34
CA THR A 10 -8.75 -9.63 13.01
C THR A 10 -8.39 -8.23 12.54
N ARG A 11 -9.30 -7.27 12.77
CA ARG A 11 -9.04 -5.85 12.48
C ARG A 11 -7.77 -5.34 13.16
N GLN A 12 -7.55 -5.73 14.42
CA GLN A 12 -6.39 -5.30 15.19
C GLN A 12 -5.09 -5.87 14.62
N GLU A 13 -5.08 -7.15 14.23
CA GLU A 13 -3.91 -7.78 13.60
C GLU A 13 -3.54 -7.14 12.26
N GLN A 14 -4.53 -6.71 11.46
CA GLN A 14 -4.28 -5.97 10.23
C GLN A 14 -3.74 -4.55 10.48
N LEU A 15 -4.14 -3.91 11.58
CA LEU A 15 -3.60 -2.61 12.00
C LEU A 15 -2.16 -2.73 12.50
N ASP A 16 -1.84 -3.81 13.21
CA ASP A 16 -0.52 -4.06 13.79
C ASP A 16 0.46 -4.67 12.78
N LEU A 17 0.02 -4.91 11.55
CA LEU A 17 0.85 -5.51 10.52
C LEU A 17 1.94 -4.54 10.05
N ASP A 18 3.19 -4.95 10.23
CA ASP A 18 4.39 -4.22 9.77
C ASP A 18 4.56 -4.31 8.25
N LEU A 19 3.73 -3.57 7.51
CA LEU A 19 3.78 -3.50 6.04
C LEU A 19 5.17 -3.11 5.50
N PRO A 20 5.88 -2.09 6.06
CA PRO A 20 7.24 -1.80 5.62
C PRO A 20 8.19 -2.99 5.79
N GLY A 21 8.11 -3.71 6.91
CA GLY A 21 8.90 -4.91 7.15
C GLY A 21 8.61 -6.04 6.17
N LEU A 22 7.36 -6.20 5.71
CA LEU A 22 7.02 -7.20 4.69
C LEU A 22 7.72 -6.94 3.36
N PHE A 23 7.85 -5.67 2.96
CA PHE A 23 8.54 -5.29 1.73
C PHE A 23 10.06 -5.55 1.76
N ALA A 24 10.67 -5.76 2.93
CA ALA A 24 12.09 -6.09 3.03
C ALA A 24 12.46 -7.40 2.30
N GLY A 25 11.51 -8.33 2.15
CA GLY A 25 11.68 -9.56 1.38
C GLY A 25 11.38 -9.44 -0.12
N GLY A 26 11.24 -8.22 -0.64
CA GLY A 26 10.88 -7.98 -2.05
C GLY A 26 9.37 -8.01 -2.32
N PHE A 27 8.99 -7.62 -3.54
CA PHE A 27 7.59 -7.57 -3.98
C PHE A 27 7.08 -8.91 -4.54
N LEU A 28 7.89 -9.57 -5.38
CA LEU A 28 7.58 -10.88 -5.95
C LEU A 28 8.39 -12.00 -5.29
N ASP A 29 7.82 -13.21 -5.30
CA ASP A 29 8.49 -14.45 -4.93
C ASP A 29 9.50 -14.90 -6.01
N GLU A 30 10.20 -16.01 -5.76
CA GLU A 30 11.16 -16.60 -6.69
C GLU A 30 10.50 -17.08 -8.00
N GLN A 31 9.19 -17.29 -8.00
CA GLN A 31 8.39 -17.68 -9.16
C GLN A 31 7.81 -16.46 -9.91
N GLY A 32 8.13 -15.23 -9.49
CA GLY A 32 7.63 -14.01 -10.11
C GLY A 32 6.16 -13.70 -9.80
N ARG A 33 5.60 -14.28 -8.75
CA ARG A 33 4.23 -14.01 -8.27
C ARG A 33 4.28 -13.05 -7.09
N LEU A 34 3.21 -12.30 -6.87
CA LEU A 34 3.09 -11.46 -5.67
C LEU A 34 3.30 -12.33 -4.43
N ARG A 35 4.15 -11.91 -3.49
CA ARG A 35 4.36 -12.66 -2.25
C ARG A 35 3.06 -12.80 -1.47
N LEU A 36 2.80 -13.99 -0.90
CA LEU A 36 1.53 -14.33 -0.25
C LEU A 36 1.17 -13.34 0.86
N GLU A 37 2.16 -12.84 1.59
CA GLU A 37 2.00 -11.86 2.66
C GLU A 37 1.49 -10.50 2.18
N LEU A 38 1.78 -10.16 0.92
CA LEU A 38 1.32 -8.94 0.26
C LEU A 38 -0.01 -9.16 -0.46
N GLN A 39 -0.39 -10.40 -0.75
CA GLN A 39 -1.71 -10.73 -1.29
C GLN A 39 -2.79 -10.59 -0.20
N GLY A 40 -4.01 -10.24 -0.58
CA GLY A 40 -5.18 -10.27 0.31
C GLY A 40 -5.02 -9.45 1.60
N VAL A 41 -4.47 -10.07 2.65
CA VAL A 41 -4.19 -9.46 3.96
C VAL A 41 -3.30 -8.23 3.85
N GLY A 42 -2.25 -8.23 3.03
CA GLY A 42 -1.38 -7.07 2.84
C GLY A 42 -2.13 -5.88 2.25
N CYS A 43 -2.91 -6.10 1.19
CA CYS A 43 -3.79 -5.09 0.60
C CYS A 43 -4.83 -4.57 1.60
N ALA A 44 -5.48 -5.47 2.34
CA ALA A 44 -6.52 -5.14 3.30
C ALA A 44 -5.97 -4.33 4.49
N ALA A 45 -4.78 -4.70 4.97
CA ALA A 45 -4.03 -3.96 5.99
C ALA A 45 -3.66 -2.57 5.49
N MET A 46 -3.13 -2.43 4.27
CA MET A 46 -2.80 -1.11 3.71
C MET A 46 -4.03 -0.20 3.65
N ALA A 47 -5.16 -0.72 3.17
CA ALA A 47 -6.42 0.01 3.13
C ALA A 47 -6.88 0.41 4.54
N LEU A 48 -6.81 -0.51 5.51
CA LEU A 48 -7.23 -0.28 6.90
C LEU A 48 -6.35 0.74 7.60
N GLN A 49 -5.03 0.63 7.45
CA GLN A 49 -4.07 1.53 8.10
C GLN A 49 -4.15 2.94 7.50
N THR A 50 -4.30 3.05 6.17
CA THR A 50 -4.52 4.34 5.49
C THR A 50 -5.80 5.02 5.97
N GLU A 51 -6.88 4.25 6.10
CA GLU A 51 -8.17 4.73 6.59
C GLU A 51 -8.11 5.12 8.08
N GLN A 52 -7.49 4.28 8.92
CA GLN A 52 -7.32 4.54 10.36
C GLN A 52 -6.43 5.76 10.61
N ALA A 53 -5.44 6.00 9.76
CA ALA A 53 -4.62 7.21 9.77
C ALA A 53 -5.42 8.47 9.40
N GLY A 54 -6.60 8.33 8.79
CA GLY A 54 -7.42 9.46 8.37
C GLY A 54 -6.97 10.10 7.04
N VAL A 55 -6.24 9.36 6.19
CA VAL A 55 -5.81 9.88 4.89
C VAL A 55 -7.03 10.12 3.99
N PRO A 56 -7.23 11.35 3.48
CA PRO A 56 -8.34 11.62 2.57
C PRO A 56 -8.17 10.84 1.26
N LEU A 57 -9.23 10.16 0.80
CA LEU A 57 -9.22 9.42 -0.46
C LEU A 57 -8.75 10.27 -1.67
N PRO A 58 -9.14 11.56 -1.82
CA PRO A 58 -8.62 12.39 -2.90
C PRO A 58 -7.10 12.65 -2.83
N MET A 59 -6.50 12.60 -1.64
CA MET A 59 -5.05 12.72 -1.47
C MET A 59 -4.35 11.43 -1.92
N PHE A 60 -4.86 10.27 -1.49
CA PHE A 60 -4.35 8.98 -1.92
C PHE A 60 -4.48 8.78 -3.45
N ASN A 61 -5.59 9.23 -4.05
CA ASN A 61 -5.80 9.19 -5.50
C ASN A 61 -4.76 10.05 -6.25
N ARG A 62 -4.41 11.23 -5.73
CA ARG A 62 -3.39 12.09 -6.37
C ARG A 62 -2.02 11.44 -6.36
N MET A 63 -1.61 10.84 -5.25
CA MET A 63 -0.39 10.03 -5.18
C MET A 63 -0.43 8.89 -6.23
N LEU A 64 -1.55 8.18 -6.36
CA LEU A 64 -1.71 7.11 -7.35
C LEU A 64 -1.60 7.60 -8.80
N THR A 65 -2.15 8.79 -9.12
CA THR A 65 -2.00 9.39 -10.44
C THR A 65 -0.51 9.62 -10.74
N THR A 66 0.23 10.26 -9.83
CA THR A 66 1.67 10.46 -10.01
C THR A 66 2.43 9.14 -10.11
N ALA A 67 2.11 8.16 -9.27
CA ALA A 67 2.75 6.85 -9.28
C ALA A 67 2.58 6.12 -10.63
N ASN A 68 1.42 6.27 -11.28
CA ASN A 68 1.18 5.72 -12.61
C ASN A 68 1.96 6.43 -13.73
N GLU A 69 2.28 7.71 -13.57
CA GLU A 69 2.93 8.51 -14.61
C GLU A 69 4.46 8.41 -14.59
N ILE A 70 5.04 8.15 -13.42
CA ILE A 70 6.51 8.10 -13.27
C ILE A 70 7.06 6.68 -13.48
N SER A 71 8.38 6.59 -13.69
CA SER A 71 9.13 5.33 -13.77
C SER A 71 9.59 4.88 -12.37
N LEU A 72 9.96 3.60 -12.22
CA LEU A 72 10.58 3.11 -10.99
C LEU A 72 11.86 3.90 -10.66
N ARG A 73 12.68 4.19 -11.67
CA ARG A 73 13.90 4.98 -11.50
C ARG A 73 13.59 6.34 -10.87
N ARG A 74 12.60 7.05 -11.40
CA ARG A 74 12.18 8.36 -10.87
C ARG A 74 11.58 8.25 -9.47
N ALA A 75 10.73 7.25 -9.23
CA ALA A 75 10.15 6.99 -7.91
C ALA A 75 11.22 6.71 -6.83
N ARG A 76 12.37 6.13 -7.20
CA ARG A 76 13.51 5.88 -6.32
C ARG A 76 14.40 7.10 -6.12
N GLU A 77 14.66 7.85 -7.18
CA GLU A 77 15.50 9.05 -7.13
C GLU A 77 14.78 10.20 -6.39
N LEU A 78 13.46 10.31 -6.56
CA LEU A 78 12.61 11.37 -6.03
C LEU A 78 11.32 10.81 -5.39
N PRO A 79 11.41 9.98 -4.34
CA PRO A 79 10.25 9.40 -3.67
C PRO A 79 9.30 10.47 -3.10
N GLU A 80 9.83 11.65 -2.79
CA GLU A 80 9.09 12.83 -2.35
C GLU A 80 7.95 13.20 -3.32
N GLU A 81 8.13 13.00 -4.63
CA GLU A 81 7.07 13.29 -5.62
C GLU A 81 5.80 12.48 -5.37
N LEU A 82 5.91 11.33 -4.70
CA LEU A 82 4.77 10.49 -4.33
C LEU A 82 4.26 10.80 -2.93
N VAL A 83 5.16 10.98 -1.96
CA VAL A 83 4.76 10.94 -0.54
C VAL A 83 4.81 12.29 0.17
N GLU A 84 5.34 13.34 -0.45
CA GLU A 84 5.52 14.66 0.18
C GLU A 84 4.19 15.22 0.72
N GLU A 85 3.09 15.11 -0.04
CA GLU A 85 1.78 15.59 0.41
C GLU A 85 1.28 14.78 1.62
N LEU A 86 1.48 13.45 1.63
CA LEU A 86 1.10 12.59 2.77
C LEU A 86 1.88 12.99 4.02
N GLU A 87 3.19 13.15 3.89
CA GLU A 87 4.08 13.47 5.00
C GLU A 87 3.82 14.86 5.57
N LYS A 88 3.70 15.89 4.71
CA LYS A 88 3.36 17.27 5.14
C LYS A 88 2.02 17.38 5.83
N ARG A 89 1.08 16.48 5.53
CA ARG A 89 -0.28 16.46 6.08
C ARG A 89 -0.42 15.60 7.33
N GLY A 90 0.69 15.04 7.83
CA GLY A 90 0.71 14.28 9.08
C GLY A 90 0.48 12.79 8.92
N PHE A 91 0.74 12.23 7.73
CA PHE A 91 0.64 10.78 7.45
C PHE A 91 1.99 10.13 7.10
N PRO A 92 3.09 10.39 7.83
CA PRO A 92 4.41 9.86 7.49
C PRO A 92 4.48 8.33 7.50
N GLN A 93 3.65 7.67 8.31
CA GLN A 93 3.54 6.21 8.35
C GLN A 93 3.07 5.63 7.00
N ILE A 94 2.16 6.31 6.30
CA ILE A 94 1.66 5.85 4.99
C ILE A 94 2.71 6.12 3.92
N GLY A 95 3.40 7.27 3.99
CA GLY A 95 4.56 7.55 3.15
C GLY A 95 5.66 6.50 3.30
N GLY A 96 5.95 6.07 4.54
CA GLY A 96 6.90 5.01 4.84
C GLY A 96 6.59 3.67 4.17
N ILE A 97 5.31 3.26 4.15
CA ILE A 97 4.87 2.04 3.46
C ILE A 97 5.10 2.15 1.95
N VAL A 98 4.78 3.30 1.36
CA VAL A 98 4.95 3.55 -0.08
C VAL A 98 6.43 3.52 -0.46
N ARG A 99 7.30 4.19 0.32
CA ARG A 99 8.76 4.15 0.13
C ARG A 99 9.31 2.73 0.21
N ALA A 100 8.85 1.94 1.18
CA ALA A 100 9.26 0.54 1.32
C ALA A 100 8.86 -0.30 0.09
N GLY A 101 7.64 -0.13 -0.41
CA GLY A 101 7.16 -0.81 -1.62
C GLY A 101 7.95 -0.45 -2.88
N ILE A 102 8.28 0.83 -3.08
CA ILE A 102 9.17 1.28 -4.17
C ILE A 102 10.56 0.66 -4.05
N GLY A 103 11.10 0.61 -2.82
CA GLY A 103 12.39 -0.01 -2.53
C GLY A 103 12.42 -1.49 -2.91
N ALA A 104 11.31 -2.20 -2.67
CA ALA A 104 11.16 -3.63 -2.91
C ALA A 104 11.01 -4.05 -4.39
N CYS A 105 10.66 -3.12 -5.28
CA CYS A 105 10.45 -3.41 -6.70
C CYS A 105 11.79 -3.54 -7.45
N ARG A 106 12.08 -4.66 -8.08
CA ARG A 106 13.36 -4.88 -8.79
C ARG A 106 13.45 -4.12 -10.12
N ASP A 107 12.33 -4.05 -10.84
CA ASP A 107 12.25 -3.48 -12.18
C ASP A 107 10.92 -2.75 -12.43
N GLU A 108 10.77 -2.19 -13.63
CA GLU A 108 9.56 -1.46 -14.03
C GLU A 108 8.31 -2.36 -13.98
N GLN A 109 8.42 -3.66 -14.27
CA GLN A 109 7.26 -4.56 -14.23
C GLN A 109 6.77 -4.74 -12.80
N GLU A 110 7.67 -4.97 -11.85
CA GLU A 110 7.33 -5.02 -10.43
C GLU A 110 6.75 -3.71 -9.93
N TYR A 111 7.32 -2.58 -10.37
CA TYR A 111 6.79 -1.27 -10.01
C TYR A 111 5.35 -1.07 -10.51
N ARG A 112 5.02 -1.47 -11.75
CA ARG A 112 3.63 -1.45 -12.23
C ARG A 112 2.74 -2.37 -11.42
N GLY A 113 3.24 -3.53 -11.02
CA GLY A 113 2.55 -4.44 -10.11
C GLY A 113 2.28 -3.80 -8.75
N PHE A 114 3.24 -3.09 -8.17
CA PHE A 114 3.10 -2.37 -6.92
C PHE A 114 2.11 -1.21 -7.01
N VAL A 115 2.15 -0.43 -8.09
CA VAL A 115 1.14 0.63 -8.33
C VAL A 115 -0.26 0.01 -8.45
N HIS A 116 -0.40 -1.12 -9.14
CA HIS A 116 -1.67 -1.85 -9.19
C HIS A 116 -2.12 -2.36 -7.82
N TRP A 117 -1.19 -2.85 -7.00
CA TRP A 117 -1.44 -3.26 -5.62
C TRP A 117 -1.97 -2.09 -4.76
N LEU A 118 -1.39 -0.88 -4.90
CA LEU A 118 -1.91 0.33 -4.24
C LEU A 118 -3.31 0.70 -4.74
N ILE A 119 -3.62 0.50 -6.02
CA ILE A 119 -4.97 0.71 -6.58
C ILE A 119 -5.98 -0.27 -5.95
N LEU A 120 -5.59 -1.53 -5.72
CA LEU A 120 -6.43 -2.50 -5.01
C LEU A 120 -6.71 -2.05 -3.58
N ALA A 121 -5.69 -1.61 -2.84
CA ALA A 121 -5.86 -1.05 -1.50
C ALA A 121 -6.82 0.16 -1.51
N ARG A 122 -6.66 1.06 -2.48
CA ARG A 122 -7.57 2.20 -2.69
C ARG A 122 -9.02 1.74 -2.92
N ASN A 123 -9.23 0.72 -3.74
CA ASN A 123 -10.57 0.22 -4.00
C ASN A 123 -11.23 -0.38 -2.74
N LEU A 124 -10.44 -1.07 -1.90
CA LEU A 124 -10.91 -1.52 -0.59
C LEU A 124 -11.30 -0.34 0.31
N MET A 125 -10.55 0.76 0.32
CA MET A 125 -10.94 1.98 1.06
C MET A 125 -12.29 2.53 0.58
N VAL A 126 -12.53 2.56 -0.74
CA VAL A 126 -13.81 3.03 -1.30
C VAL A 126 -14.98 2.14 -0.90
N LEU A 127 -14.79 0.82 -0.91
CA LEU A 127 -15.83 -0.12 -0.51
C LEU A 127 -16.19 0.07 0.97
N ARG A 128 -15.19 0.23 1.83
CA ARG A 128 -15.38 0.48 3.28
C ARG A 128 -16.08 1.80 3.57
N ASP A 129 -15.73 2.86 2.85
CA ASP A 129 -16.39 4.17 2.99
C ASP A 129 -17.88 4.09 2.61
N ARG A 130 -18.21 3.36 1.55
CA ARG A 130 -19.59 3.10 1.13
C ARG A 130 -20.38 2.29 2.15
N GLU A 131 -19.79 1.25 2.73
CA GLU A 131 -20.43 0.43 3.77
C GLU A 131 -20.75 1.25 5.04
N ARG A 132 -19.86 2.19 5.41
CA ARG A 132 -20.11 3.13 6.53
C ARG A 132 -21.22 4.13 6.20
N GLY A 133 -21.23 4.67 4.98
CA GLY A 133 -22.29 5.57 4.52
C GLY A 133 -23.65 4.89 4.30
N ALA A 134 -23.67 3.56 4.17
CA ALA A 134 -24.86 2.74 4.03
C ALA A 134 -25.37 2.15 5.37
N SER A 135 -24.66 2.37 6.47
CA SER A 135 -25.13 2.00 7.82
C SER A 135 -26.16 3.04 8.28
N PRO A 136 -27.42 2.64 8.59
CA PRO A 136 -28.50 3.55 8.99
C PRO A 136 -28.26 4.22 10.35
#